data_AF-A0A378BYL4-F1
#
_entry.id   AF-A0A378BYL4-F1
#
_cell.length_a   1.000
_cell.length_b   1.000
_cell.length_c   1.000
_cell.angle_alpha   90.00
_cell.angle_beta   90.00
_cell.angle_gamma   90.00
#
_symmetry.space_group_name_H-M   'P 1'
#
loop_
_entity.id
_entity.type
_entity.pdbx_description
1 polymer ?
#
loop_
_entity_poly.entity_id
_entity_poly.type
_entity_poly.pdbx_seq_one_letter_code
_entity_poly.pdbx_strand_id
1 'polypeptide(L)'
;MYYLDNKSGVVIMPPPQDTQSDTPLWFSEDKDAPSYPGADWFNIVTLELINILKLGGVSPDKFKFNQLASVIGQLLSASSLMVNSELEGLDKTTNGMFFCVPQGVGQAYSLIYFRNDNGIAVPVAASLGKASLDEIEQKIPYRKRSPFWLEFVARNGLLGGGFRESDNRLILTEGGDIVGRIDTLEILKGTLDVYDSISSAMTKLPR
;
A
#
# COMPACT_ATOMS: atom_id res chain seq x y z
N MET A 1 -6.30 3.78 -34.39
CA MET A 1 -4.93 4.21 -34.03
C MET A 1 -3.99 3.72 -35.11
N TYR A 2 -3.11 4.60 -35.59
CA TYR A 2 -2.13 4.30 -36.64
C TYR A 2 -0.92 5.21 -36.46
N TYR A 3 0.22 4.85 -37.02
CA TYR A 3 1.38 5.73 -37.08
C TYR A 3 1.15 6.89 -38.06
N LEU A 4 2.07 7.85 -38.10
CA LEU A 4 2.04 8.95 -39.07
C LEU A 4 2.05 8.39 -40.50
N ASP A 5 0.95 8.57 -41.22
CA ASP A 5 0.73 8.05 -42.57
C ASP A 5 0.51 9.21 -43.56
N ASN A 6 1.59 9.93 -43.86
CA ASN A 6 1.59 11.01 -44.85
C ASN A 6 2.95 11.13 -45.55
N LYS A 7 3.03 11.99 -46.59
CA LYS A 7 4.25 12.18 -47.40
C LYS A 7 5.41 12.86 -46.68
N SER A 8 5.18 13.42 -45.48
CA SER A 8 6.22 14.06 -44.68
C SER A 8 6.88 13.12 -43.67
N GLY A 9 6.36 11.90 -43.51
CA GLY A 9 6.90 10.92 -42.58
C GLY A 9 8.28 10.40 -43.00
N VAL A 10 9.08 9.99 -42.02
CA VAL A 10 10.36 9.31 -42.20
C VAL A 10 10.23 7.83 -41.86
N VAL A 11 10.99 6.96 -42.55
CA VAL A 11 10.88 5.50 -42.40
C VAL A 11 11.48 4.99 -41.08
N ILE A 12 12.52 5.67 -40.59
CA ILE A 12 13.21 5.33 -39.34
C ILE A 12 12.90 6.44 -38.34
N MET A 13 12.39 6.05 -37.16
CA MET A 13 12.13 7.00 -36.08
C MET A 13 13.45 7.68 -35.67
N PRO A 14 13.52 9.03 -35.69
CA PRO A 14 14.68 9.75 -35.18
C PRO A 14 14.90 9.48 -33.69
N PRO A 15 16.15 9.51 -33.19
CA PRO A 15 16.39 9.47 -31.76
C PRO A 15 15.76 10.70 -31.08
N PRO A 16 15.23 10.57 -29.85
CA PRO A 16 14.76 11.72 -29.08
C PRO A 16 15.86 12.77 -28.90
N GLN A 17 15.48 14.04 -28.93
CA GLN A 17 16.35 15.17 -28.62
C GLN A 17 16.64 15.22 -27.12
N ASP A 18 17.66 16.00 -26.76
CA ASP A 18 18.07 16.19 -25.37
C ASP A 18 16.95 16.79 -24.51
N THR A 19 16.88 16.36 -23.26
CA THR A 19 15.95 16.89 -22.25
C THR A 19 16.15 18.39 -22.09
N GLN A 20 15.09 19.17 -22.34
CA GLN A 20 15.13 20.63 -22.27
C GLN A 20 14.72 21.19 -20.89
N SER A 21 14.18 20.36 -19.99
CA SER A 21 13.74 20.79 -18.66
C SER A 21 13.76 19.64 -17.65
N ASP A 22 14.27 19.91 -16.45
CA ASP A 22 14.29 18.95 -15.32
C ASP A 22 13.00 18.97 -14.48
N THR A 23 12.07 19.88 -14.78
CA THR A 23 10.79 20.00 -14.10
C THR A 23 9.63 19.82 -15.09
N PRO A 24 8.50 19.20 -14.68
CA PRO A 24 7.35 19.05 -15.56
C PRO A 24 6.77 20.41 -15.98
N LEU A 25 6.66 20.63 -17.29
CA LEU A 25 6.04 21.81 -17.89
C LEU A 25 4.67 21.48 -18.48
N TRP A 26 3.80 22.49 -18.56
CA TRP A 26 2.43 22.36 -19.07
C TRP A 26 2.17 23.38 -20.19
N PHE A 27 1.20 23.08 -21.04
CA PHE A 27 0.74 24.03 -22.05
C PHE A 27 0.15 25.29 -21.38
N SER A 28 0.47 26.46 -21.90
CA SER A 28 -0.06 27.74 -21.45
C SER A 28 -0.22 28.68 -22.64
N GLU A 29 -1.32 29.43 -22.62
CA GLU A 29 -1.65 30.51 -23.56
C GLU A 29 -1.19 31.89 -23.05
N ASP A 30 -0.76 31.98 -21.79
CA ASP A 30 -0.47 33.25 -21.09
C ASP A 30 0.97 33.75 -21.30
N LYS A 31 1.74 33.09 -22.18
CA LYS A 31 3.10 33.50 -22.56
C LYS A 31 3.07 34.29 -23.86
N ASP A 32 4.17 35.00 -24.14
CA ASP A 32 4.36 35.78 -25.38
C ASP A 32 4.19 34.94 -26.66
N ALA A 33 4.30 33.60 -26.56
CA ALA A 33 3.89 32.67 -27.59
C ALA A 33 3.22 31.42 -26.99
N PRO A 34 2.21 30.85 -27.66
CA PRO A 34 1.61 29.58 -27.26
C PRO A 34 2.64 28.46 -27.16
N SER A 35 2.48 27.61 -26.16
CA SER A 35 3.29 26.40 -26.02
C SER A 35 2.92 25.37 -27.09
N TYR A 36 3.90 24.79 -27.78
CA TYR A 36 3.65 23.80 -28.84
C TYR A 36 4.46 22.52 -28.63
N PRO A 37 3.88 21.34 -28.92
CA PRO A 37 4.61 20.08 -28.88
C PRO A 37 5.53 19.92 -30.11
N GLY A 38 6.75 19.43 -29.88
CA GLY A 38 7.68 19.06 -30.95
C GLY A 38 7.41 17.66 -31.53
N ALA A 39 8.17 17.29 -32.57
CA ALA A 39 8.06 15.97 -33.22
C ALA A 39 8.27 14.80 -32.24
N ASP A 40 9.22 14.95 -31.30
CA ASP A 40 9.50 13.94 -30.28
C ASP A 40 8.27 13.63 -29.42
N TRP A 41 7.55 14.67 -28.99
CA TRP A 41 6.34 14.50 -28.20
C TRP A 41 5.29 13.67 -28.96
N PHE A 42 5.06 13.99 -30.23
CA PHE A 42 4.12 13.23 -31.06
C PHE A 42 4.57 11.79 -31.29
N ASN A 43 5.86 11.58 -31.55
CA ASN A 43 6.42 10.24 -31.74
C ASN A 43 6.32 9.40 -30.47
N ILE A 44 6.63 9.97 -29.30
CA ILE A 44 6.51 9.29 -28.00
C ILE A 44 5.06 8.89 -27.74
N VAL A 45 4.11 9.83 -27.82
CA VAL A 45 2.69 9.53 -27.60
C VAL A 45 2.18 8.48 -28.59
N THR A 46 2.57 8.58 -29.86
CA THR A 46 2.20 7.61 -30.89
C THR A 46 2.75 6.22 -30.57
N LEU A 47 4.02 6.15 -30.15
CA LEU A 47 4.69 4.89 -29.81
C LEU A 47 4.06 4.22 -28.59
N GLU A 48 3.74 4.98 -27.54
CA GLU A 48 3.03 4.49 -26.35
C GLU A 48 1.67 3.88 -26.72
N LEU A 49 0.87 4.60 -27.52
CA LEU A 49 -0.43 4.12 -27.97
C LEU A 49 -0.33 2.88 -28.87
N ILE A 50 0.68 2.80 -29.75
CA ILE A 50 0.94 1.61 -30.56
C ILE A 50 1.40 0.43 -29.69
N ASN A 51 2.21 0.68 -28.66
CA ASN A 51 2.67 -0.36 -27.75
C ASN A 51 1.52 -0.96 -26.95
N ILE A 52 0.49 -0.18 -26.59
CA ILE A 52 -0.76 -0.73 -26.02
C ILE A 52 -1.38 -1.75 -26.98
N LEU A 53 -1.49 -1.44 -28.27
CA LEU A 53 -2.04 -2.39 -29.25
C LEU A 53 -1.18 -3.66 -29.37
N LYS A 54 0.15 -3.52 -29.36
CA LYS A 54 1.08 -4.66 -29.37
C LYS A 54 0.90 -5.57 -28.14
N LEU A 55 0.64 -5.00 -26.96
CA LEU A 55 0.37 -5.78 -25.75
C LEU A 55 -0.85 -6.69 -25.94
N GLY A 56 -1.93 -6.15 -26.52
CA GLY A 56 -3.13 -6.91 -26.86
C GLY A 56 -3.05 -7.74 -28.15
N GLY A 57 -1.88 -7.83 -28.80
CA GLY A 57 -1.72 -8.58 -30.06
C GLY A 57 -2.48 -8.00 -31.26
N VAL A 58 -2.90 -6.73 -31.19
CA VAL A 58 -3.65 -6.07 -32.26
C VAL A 58 -2.71 -5.24 -33.14
N SER A 59 -2.77 -5.45 -34.45
CA SER A 59 -2.04 -4.61 -35.42
C SER A 59 -2.77 -3.29 -35.66
N PRO A 60 -2.05 -2.15 -35.79
CA PRO A 60 -2.67 -0.86 -36.10
C PRO A 60 -3.41 -0.87 -37.45
N ASP A 61 -4.64 -0.36 -37.45
CA ASP A 61 -5.49 -0.22 -38.64
C ASP A 61 -6.08 1.20 -38.72
N LYS A 62 -5.78 1.93 -39.79
CA LYS A 62 -6.25 3.32 -39.98
C LYS A 62 -7.78 3.44 -40.16
N PHE A 63 -8.47 2.34 -40.46
CA PHE A 63 -9.92 2.31 -40.68
C PHE A 63 -10.71 1.82 -39.46
N LYS A 64 -10.03 1.50 -38.34
CA LYS A 64 -10.67 1.11 -37.08
C LYS A 64 -10.48 2.15 -35.99
N PHE A 65 -11.58 2.66 -35.46
CA PHE A 65 -11.58 3.76 -34.49
C PHE A 65 -11.73 3.33 -33.02
N ASN A 66 -11.87 2.03 -32.75
CA ASN A 66 -12.08 1.48 -31.41
C ASN A 66 -10.94 0.57 -30.91
N GLN A 67 -9.81 0.48 -31.63
CA GLN A 67 -8.75 -0.50 -31.35
C GLN A 67 -8.19 -0.41 -29.93
N LEU A 68 -7.93 0.81 -29.44
CA LEU A 68 -7.43 1.03 -28.08
C LEU A 68 -8.45 0.59 -27.04
N ALA A 69 -9.72 0.98 -27.23
CA ALA A 69 -10.80 0.59 -26.32
C ALA A 69 -11.00 -0.93 -26.31
N SER A 70 -10.93 -1.59 -27.47
CA SER A 70 -11.00 -3.06 -27.57
C SER A 70 -9.85 -3.75 -26.86
N VAL A 71 -8.61 -3.28 -27.04
CA VAL A 71 -7.44 -3.87 -26.37
C VAL A 71 -7.48 -3.63 -24.87
N ILE A 72 -7.79 -2.42 -24.41
CA ILE A 72 -7.93 -2.13 -22.98
C ILE A 72 -9.04 -3.02 -22.37
N GLY A 73 -10.18 -3.15 -23.07
CA GLY A 73 -11.25 -4.07 -22.67
C GLY A 73 -10.76 -5.52 -22.55
N GLN A 74 -10.02 -6.02 -23.54
CA GLN A 74 -9.42 -7.36 -23.50
C GLN A 74 -8.44 -7.53 -22.34
N LEU A 75 -7.53 -6.58 -22.11
CA LEU A 75 -6.55 -6.63 -21.02
C LEU A 75 -7.22 -6.61 -19.63
N LEU A 76 -8.27 -5.83 -19.47
CA LEU A 76 -9.09 -5.80 -18.25
C LEU A 76 -9.89 -7.09 -18.08
N SER A 77 -10.49 -7.63 -19.14
CA SER A 77 -11.18 -8.93 -19.11
C SER A 77 -10.22 -10.08 -18.83
N ALA A 78 -8.98 -10.00 -19.32
CA ALA A 78 -7.92 -10.96 -19.04
C ALA A 78 -7.46 -10.92 -17.56
N SER A 79 -7.51 -9.73 -16.94
CA SER A 79 -7.38 -9.59 -15.48
C SER A 79 -8.56 -10.19 -14.70
N SER A 80 -9.71 -10.38 -15.36
CA SER A 80 -10.90 -11.03 -14.78
C SER A 80 -11.02 -12.53 -15.09
N LEU A 81 -10.26 -13.06 -16.05
CA LEU A 81 -10.29 -14.48 -16.41
C LEU A 81 -9.45 -15.27 -15.40
N MET A 82 -10.07 -15.54 -14.27
CA MET A 82 -9.59 -16.48 -13.28
C MET A 82 -9.95 -17.90 -13.71
N VAL A 83 -8.94 -18.72 -13.93
CA VAL A 83 -9.05 -20.13 -14.32
C VAL A 83 -8.41 -21.00 -13.26
N ASN A 84 -8.81 -22.26 -13.17
CA ASN A 84 -8.30 -23.13 -12.10
C ASN A 84 -6.96 -23.78 -12.46
N SER A 85 -6.50 -23.66 -13.71
CA SER A 85 -5.24 -24.21 -14.19
C SER A 85 -4.68 -23.45 -15.40
N GLU A 86 -3.38 -23.62 -15.65
CA GLU A 86 -2.72 -23.05 -16.84
C GLU A 86 -3.30 -23.60 -18.14
N LEU A 87 -3.61 -24.91 -18.19
CA LEU A 87 -4.18 -25.55 -19.36
C LEU A 87 -5.55 -24.95 -19.72
N GLU A 88 -6.42 -24.77 -18.73
CA GLU A 88 -7.71 -24.11 -18.90
C GLU A 88 -7.54 -22.64 -19.36
N GLY A 89 -6.52 -21.97 -18.84
CA GLY A 89 -6.12 -20.63 -19.27
C GLY A 89 -5.75 -20.60 -20.75
N LEU A 90 -4.90 -21.52 -21.18
CA LEU A 90 -4.46 -21.64 -22.58
C LEU A 90 -5.61 -21.98 -23.53
N ASP A 91 -6.54 -22.84 -23.12
CA ASP A 91 -7.70 -23.22 -23.94
C ASP A 91 -8.71 -22.07 -24.09
N LYS A 92 -8.84 -21.24 -23.04
CA LYS A 92 -9.78 -20.11 -23.01
C LYS A 92 -9.15 -18.80 -23.49
N THR A 93 -7.85 -18.80 -23.78
CA THR A 93 -7.14 -17.61 -24.25
C THR A 93 -6.48 -17.82 -25.60
N THR A 94 -6.29 -16.73 -26.35
CA THR A 94 -5.53 -16.70 -27.59
C THR A 94 -4.21 -15.98 -27.37
N ASN A 95 -3.28 -16.11 -28.32
CA ASN A 95 -1.98 -15.47 -28.24
C ASN A 95 -2.08 -13.96 -27.90
N GLY A 96 -1.28 -13.53 -26.94
CA GLY A 96 -1.24 -12.16 -26.41
C GLY A 96 -2.20 -11.91 -25.24
N MET A 97 -3.21 -12.75 -25.02
CA MET A 97 -4.18 -12.58 -23.94
C MET A 97 -3.62 -13.09 -22.60
N PHE A 98 -4.13 -12.53 -21.51
CA PHE A 98 -3.72 -12.88 -20.15
C PHE A 98 -4.78 -13.73 -19.45
N PHE A 99 -4.37 -14.47 -18.44
CA PHE A 99 -5.26 -15.16 -17.51
C PHE A 99 -4.56 -15.27 -16.16
N CYS A 100 -5.32 -15.52 -15.09
CA CYS A 100 -4.74 -15.74 -13.77
C CYS A 100 -5.13 -17.09 -13.19
N VAL A 101 -4.19 -17.71 -12.47
CA VAL A 101 -4.35 -19.01 -11.82
C VAL A 101 -4.15 -18.86 -10.31
N PRO A 102 -5.15 -19.18 -9.48
CA PRO A 102 -4.98 -19.28 -8.04
C PRO A 102 -4.11 -20.47 -7.70
N GLN A 103 -3.14 -20.27 -6.81
CA GLN A 103 -2.21 -21.34 -6.41
C GLN A 103 -2.73 -22.16 -5.23
N GLY A 104 -3.77 -21.68 -4.55
CA GLY A 104 -4.37 -22.33 -3.38
C GLY A 104 -3.78 -21.86 -2.06
N VAL A 105 -4.32 -22.40 -0.97
CA VAL A 105 -3.98 -22.00 0.40
C VAL A 105 -2.62 -22.59 0.79
N GLY A 106 -1.75 -21.78 1.40
CA GLY A 106 -0.44 -22.21 1.89
C GLY A 106 0.70 -22.14 0.88
N GLN A 107 0.43 -21.71 -0.35
CA GLN A 107 1.47 -21.47 -1.36
C GLN A 107 2.14 -20.11 -1.14
N ALA A 108 3.38 -19.98 -1.65
CA ALA A 108 4.15 -18.75 -1.59
C ALA A 108 3.49 -17.59 -2.37
N TYR A 109 2.69 -17.92 -3.39
CA TYR A 109 1.90 -16.98 -4.17
C TYR A 109 0.41 -17.27 -3.99
N SER A 110 -0.42 -16.23 -3.99
CA SER A 110 -1.88 -16.37 -3.98
C SER A 110 -2.45 -16.49 -5.39
N LEU A 111 -1.94 -15.66 -6.30
CA LEU A 111 -2.32 -15.60 -7.71
C LEU A 111 -1.04 -15.51 -8.56
N ILE A 112 -1.01 -16.24 -9.67
CA ILE A 112 -0.01 -16.04 -10.72
C ILE A 112 -0.74 -15.59 -11.98
N TYR A 113 -0.22 -14.55 -12.61
CA TYR A 113 -0.71 -13.99 -13.86
C TYR A 113 0.16 -14.49 -15.01
N PHE A 114 -0.49 -15.02 -16.04
CA PHE A 114 0.14 -15.56 -17.23
C PHE A 114 -0.30 -14.78 -18.47
N ARG A 115 0.58 -14.72 -19.45
CA ARG A 115 0.27 -14.35 -20.84
C ARG A 115 0.35 -15.61 -21.70
N ASN A 116 -0.67 -15.86 -22.51
CA ASN A 116 -0.61 -16.90 -23.53
C ASN A 116 0.28 -16.41 -24.67
N ASP A 117 1.47 -16.99 -24.81
CA ASP A 117 2.38 -16.76 -25.93
C ASP A 117 2.37 -17.98 -26.85
N ASN A 118 1.52 -17.93 -27.88
CA ASN A 118 1.35 -18.99 -28.87
C ASN A 118 1.09 -20.40 -28.27
N GLY A 119 0.27 -20.49 -27.23
CA GLY A 119 -0.05 -21.75 -26.55
C GLY A 119 0.89 -22.09 -25.39
N ILE A 120 1.79 -21.18 -25.01
CA ILE A 120 2.66 -21.30 -23.85
C ILE A 120 2.21 -20.31 -22.78
N ALA A 121 2.03 -20.77 -21.54
CA ALA A 121 1.69 -19.92 -20.42
C ALA A 121 2.97 -19.27 -19.87
N VAL A 122 3.17 -17.98 -20.17
CA VAL A 122 4.36 -17.23 -19.70
C VAL A 122 3.98 -16.43 -18.44
N PRO A 123 4.58 -16.69 -17.27
CA PRO A 123 4.29 -15.93 -16.06
C PRO A 123 4.80 -14.49 -16.19
N VAL A 124 3.95 -13.52 -15.89
CA VAL A 124 4.26 -12.08 -16.02
C VAL A 124 4.21 -11.32 -14.69
N ALA A 125 3.44 -11.82 -13.73
CA ALA A 125 3.34 -11.24 -12.40
C ALA A 125 2.82 -12.29 -11.40
N ALA A 126 3.11 -12.10 -10.11
CA ALA A 126 2.54 -12.92 -9.05
C ALA A 126 2.23 -12.07 -7.82
N SER A 127 1.15 -12.42 -7.13
CA SER A 127 0.78 -11.84 -5.83
C SER A 127 1.28 -12.74 -4.71
N LEU A 128 1.86 -12.16 -3.66
CA LEU A 128 2.30 -12.92 -2.49
C LEU A 128 1.13 -13.66 -1.84
N GLY A 129 1.38 -14.90 -1.44
CA GLY A 129 0.46 -15.73 -0.69
C GLY A 129 0.52 -15.43 0.79
N LYS A 130 -0.54 -15.82 1.52
CA LYS A 130 -0.60 -15.64 2.97
C LYS A 130 0.58 -16.30 3.69
N ALA A 131 1.05 -17.47 3.24
CA ALA A 131 2.20 -18.14 3.85
C ALA A 131 3.48 -17.29 3.80
N SER A 132 3.75 -16.63 2.67
CA SER A 132 4.89 -15.72 2.55
C SER A 132 4.71 -14.43 3.34
N LEU A 133 3.49 -13.92 3.46
CA LEU A 133 3.19 -12.78 4.33
C LEU A 133 3.40 -13.13 5.80
N ASP A 134 2.94 -14.31 6.25
CA ASP A 134 3.13 -14.80 7.61
C ASP A 134 4.62 -15.01 7.92
N GLU A 135 5.42 -15.50 6.96
CA GLU A 135 6.87 -15.62 7.10
C GLU A 135 7.57 -14.24 7.20
N ILE A 136 7.14 -13.27 6.40
CA ILE A 136 7.63 -11.89 6.49
C ILE A 136 7.25 -11.28 7.85
N GLU A 137 6.00 -11.49 8.29
CA GLU A 137 5.51 -11.00 9.58
C GLU A 137 6.29 -11.60 10.76
N GLN A 138 6.66 -12.88 10.69
CA GLN A 138 7.53 -13.51 11.70
C GLN A 138 8.96 -12.95 11.69
N LYS A 139 9.47 -12.55 10.53
CA LYS A 139 10.83 -12.00 10.37
C LYS A 139 10.91 -10.51 10.71
N ILE A 140 9.81 -9.78 10.61
CA ILE A 140 9.72 -8.43 11.16
C ILE A 140 9.62 -8.59 12.68
N PRO A 141 10.62 -8.19 13.47
CA PRO A 141 10.47 -8.22 14.91
C PRO A 141 9.27 -7.35 15.26
N TYR A 142 8.19 -7.97 15.69
CA TYR A 142 7.05 -7.30 16.27
C TYR A 142 7.55 -6.54 17.50
N ARG A 143 8.02 -5.31 17.29
CA ARG A 143 8.18 -4.34 18.38
C ARG A 143 6.75 -4.00 18.76
N LYS A 144 6.17 -4.85 19.62
CA LYS A 144 5.01 -4.50 20.43
C LYS A 144 5.36 -3.13 21.01
N ARG A 145 4.76 -2.05 20.50
CA ARG A 145 4.99 -0.73 21.07
C ARG A 145 4.66 -0.88 22.54
N SER A 146 5.61 -0.51 23.39
CA SER A 146 5.31 -0.49 24.81
C SER A 146 4.08 0.40 24.99
N PRO A 147 3.09 0.01 25.81
CA PRO A 147 1.98 0.89 26.16
C PRO A 147 2.43 2.05 27.05
N PHE A 148 3.75 2.30 27.16
CA PHE A 148 4.35 3.40 27.87
C PHE A 148 5.25 4.25 26.96
N TRP A 149 5.24 5.56 27.19
CA TRP A 149 6.22 6.48 26.65
C TRP A 149 7.12 7.00 27.78
N LEU A 150 8.40 7.25 27.47
CA LEU A 150 9.46 7.64 28.42
C LEU A 150 9.66 6.65 29.57
N GLU A 151 10.00 5.40 29.23
CA GLU A 151 10.35 4.38 30.21
C GLU A 151 11.78 4.56 30.75
N PHE A 152 11.96 4.29 32.03
CA PHE A 152 13.27 4.17 32.67
C PHE A 152 13.30 2.91 33.53
N VAL A 153 14.39 2.16 33.46
CA VAL A 153 14.63 0.97 34.26
C VAL A 153 16.04 1.07 34.84
N ALA A 154 16.18 0.81 36.13
CA ALA A 154 17.47 0.73 36.78
C ALA A 154 18.32 -0.36 36.13
N ARG A 155 19.65 -0.16 36.09
CA ARG A 155 20.59 -1.08 35.40
C ARG A 155 20.49 -2.54 35.88
N ASN A 156 20.05 -2.75 37.12
CA ASN A 156 19.85 -4.06 37.74
C ASN A 156 18.45 -4.67 37.46
N GLY A 157 17.56 -3.98 36.73
CA GLY A 157 16.24 -4.45 36.37
C GLY A 157 15.20 -4.48 37.50
N LEU A 158 15.57 -4.12 38.73
CA LEU A 158 14.70 -4.24 39.90
C LEU A 158 13.67 -3.12 40.03
N LEU A 159 13.99 -1.91 39.56
CA LEU A 159 13.14 -0.74 39.68
C LEU A 159 12.94 -0.11 38.30
N GLY A 160 11.73 0.33 38.00
CA GLY A 160 11.43 1.02 36.76
C GLY A 160 10.13 1.79 36.80
N GLY A 161 9.88 2.55 35.75
CA GLY A 161 8.62 3.25 35.56
C GLY A 161 8.49 3.85 34.17
N GLY A 162 7.29 4.32 33.87
CA GLY A 162 6.96 4.96 32.60
C GLY A 162 5.58 5.59 32.63
N PHE A 163 5.26 6.41 31.61
CA PHE A 163 3.94 7.01 31.46
C PHE A 163 3.10 6.15 30.57
N ARG A 164 1.96 5.66 31.06
CA ARG A 164 1.07 4.85 30.23
C ARG A 164 0.47 5.71 29.11
N GLU A 165 0.54 5.25 27.87
CA GLU A 165 0.05 5.97 26.69
C GLU A 165 -1.45 6.27 26.76
N SER A 166 -2.26 5.42 27.41
CA SER A 166 -3.72 5.57 27.43
C SER A 166 -4.23 6.73 28.26
N ASP A 167 -3.52 7.10 29.32
CA ASP A 167 -4.00 8.07 30.32
C ASP A 167 -2.90 9.00 30.86
N ASN A 168 -1.67 8.90 30.33
CA ASN A 168 -0.48 9.63 30.76
C ASN A 168 -0.19 9.51 32.26
N ARG A 169 -0.68 8.45 32.91
CA ARG A 169 -0.38 8.21 34.33
C ARG A 169 1.00 7.59 34.48
N LEU A 170 1.78 8.13 35.42
CA LEU A 170 3.05 7.55 35.83
C LEU A 170 2.77 6.23 36.56
N ILE A 171 3.46 5.17 36.13
CA ILE A 171 3.43 3.86 36.78
C ILE A 171 4.84 3.51 37.24
N LEU A 172 4.97 3.12 38.50
CA LEU A 172 6.21 2.63 39.10
C LEU A 172 6.09 1.12 39.35
N THR A 173 7.14 0.38 39.00
CA THR A 173 7.19 -1.08 39.12
C THR A 173 8.43 -1.53 39.87
N GLU A 174 8.31 -2.60 40.65
CA GLU A 174 9.41 -3.32 41.30
C GLU A 174 9.34 -4.78 40.85
N GLY A 175 10.43 -5.29 40.26
CA GLY A 175 10.49 -6.67 39.75
C GLY A 175 9.53 -7.01 38.59
N GLY A 176 8.95 -6.01 37.93
CA GLY A 176 7.96 -6.19 36.86
C GLY A 176 6.50 -6.16 37.31
N ASP A 177 6.24 -6.11 38.62
CA ASP A 177 4.90 -5.94 39.18
C ASP A 177 4.60 -4.47 39.53
N ILE A 178 3.38 -4.03 39.26
CA ILE A 178 2.90 -2.66 39.57
C ILE A 178 2.68 -2.56 41.08
N VAL A 179 3.60 -1.91 41.78
CA VAL A 179 3.58 -1.81 43.26
C VAL A 179 3.07 -0.45 43.78
N GLY A 180 2.78 0.52 42.90
CA GLY A 180 2.24 1.81 43.34
C GLY A 180 1.43 2.53 42.26
N ARG A 181 0.18 2.91 42.62
CA ARG A 181 -0.62 3.91 41.91
C ARG A 181 -0.61 5.19 42.75
N ILE A 182 -0.20 6.32 42.17
CA ILE A 182 -0.50 7.63 42.75
C ILE A 182 -1.81 8.08 42.11
N ASP A 183 -2.93 7.73 42.76
CA ASP A 183 -4.22 8.34 42.43
C ASP A 183 -4.26 9.73 43.09
N THR A 184 -4.65 10.74 42.31
CA THR A 184 -4.95 12.09 42.80
C THR A 184 -5.93 12.00 43.98
N LEU A 185 -5.54 12.58 45.12
CA LEU A 185 -6.25 12.61 46.41
C LEU A 185 -7.78 12.70 46.28
N GLU A 186 -8.48 11.56 46.38
CA GLU A 186 -9.79 11.54 47.00
C GLU A 186 -9.57 11.42 48.51
N ILE A 187 -9.90 12.52 49.19
CA ILE A 187 -9.93 12.67 50.65
C ILE A 187 -10.55 11.41 51.26
N LEU A 188 -9.77 10.71 52.10
CA LEU A 188 -10.23 9.65 52.98
C LEU A 188 -11.52 10.08 53.71
N LYS A 189 -12.66 9.65 53.20
CA LYS A 189 -13.98 9.74 53.88
C LYS A 189 -14.05 8.92 55.17
N GLY A 190 -12.95 8.32 55.64
CA GLY A 190 -12.85 7.57 56.89
C GLY A 190 -12.19 8.32 58.05
N THR A 191 -11.71 9.56 57.85
CA THR A 191 -11.02 10.32 58.92
C THR A 191 -11.85 11.50 59.45
N LEU A 192 -13.03 11.78 58.87
CA LEU A 192 -13.97 12.77 59.42
C LEU A 192 -14.80 12.17 60.58
N ASP A 193 -15.02 10.86 60.59
CA ASP A 193 -15.78 10.16 61.64
C ASP A 193 -15.06 10.10 63.00
N VAL A 194 -13.73 10.33 63.01
CA VAL A 194 -12.93 10.37 64.23
C VAL A 194 -13.11 11.69 64.97
N TYR A 195 -13.35 12.80 64.28
CA TYR A 195 -13.57 14.11 64.93
C TYR A 195 -14.97 14.20 65.55
N ASP A 196 -15.99 13.65 64.87
CA ASP A 196 -17.38 13.64 65.37
C ASP A 196 -17.59 12.64 66.53
N SER A 197 -16.88 11.50 66.52
CA SER A 197 -16.92 10.53 67.63
C SER A 197 -16.20 11.05 68.88
N ILE A 198 -15.11 11.81 68.73
CA ILE A 198 -14.42 12.46 69.87
C ILE A 198 -15.26 13.62 70.44
N SER A 199 -15.91 14.42 69.59
CA SER A 199 -16.80 15.50 70.04
C SER A 199 -18.04 14.97 70.78
N SER A 200 -18.64 13.86 70.30
CA SER A 200 -19.78 13.20 70.95
C SER A 200 -19.40 12.50 72.26
N ALA A 201 -18.17 11.98 72.37
CA ALA A 201 -17.66 11.39 73.61
C ALA A 201 -17.35 12.44 74.69
N MET A 202 -16.92 13.65 74.30
CA MET A 202 -16.66 14.76 75.23
C MET A 202 -17.93 15.44 75.79
N THR A 203 -19.11 15.21 75.20
CA THR A 203 -20.39 15.70 75.73
C THR A 203 -21.12 14.70 76.65
N LYS A 204 -20.56 13.49 76.86
CA LYS A 204 -21.12 12.44 77.74
C LYS A 204 -20.26 12.12 78.96
N LEU A 205 -19.29 12.98 79.29
CA LEU A 205 -18.63 12.92 80.60
C LEU A 205 -19.50 13.67 81.64
N PRO A 206 -19.87 13.02 82.76
CA PRO A 206 -20.63 13.69 83.82
C PRO A 206 -19.83 14.85 84.44
N ARG A 207 -20.55 15.88 84.90
CA ARG A 207 -20.04 16.77 85.95
C ARG A 207 -19.91 16.00 87.25
#